data_AF-A0A451BSR4-F1
#
_entry.id   AF-A0A451BSR4-F1
#
_cell.length_a   1.000
_cell.length_b   1.000
_cell.length_c   1.000
_cell.angle_alpha   90.00
_cell.angle_beta   90.00
_cell.angle_gamma   90.00
#
_symmetry.space_group_name_H-M   'P 1'
#
loop_
_entity.id
_entity.type
_entity.pdbx_description
1 polymer ?
#
loop_
_entity_poly.entity_id
_entity_poly.type
_entity_poly.pdbx_seq_one_letter_code
_entity_poly.pdbx_strand_id
1 'polypeptide(L)'
;SDITFSAAYNVWKVMNCREPNGLGYTTFACPDHPDQITHIPRSCKSRFCPVCANLFISRSALQMIQVLTALYYRKIMVHWSGAKPR
;
A
#
# COMPACT_ATOMS: atom_id res chain seq x y z
N SER A 1 7.48 -13.35 2.28
CA SER A 1 6.41 -12.70 3.06
C SER A 1 5.23 -12.53 2.14
N ASP A 2 4.17 -13.29 2.33
CA ASP A 2 2.96 -13.17 1.51
C ASP A 2 2.26 -11.84 1.81
N ILE A 3 1.84 -11.15 0.76
CA ILE A 3 1.01 -9.94 0.87
C ILE A 3 -0.38 -10.39 1.32
N THR A 4 -0.69 -10.20 2.59
CA THR A 4 -2.02 -10.54 3.13
C THR A 4 -3.06 -9.49 2.71
N PHE A 5 -4.31 -9.93 2.50
CA PHE A 5 -5.44 -9.04 2.24
C PHE A 5 -5.58 -7.96 3.33
N SER A 6 -5.35 -8.33 4.59
CA SER A 6 -5.37 -7.38 5.73
C SER A 6 -4.33 -6.27 5.58
N ALA A 7 -3.11 -6.59 5.15
CA ALA A 7 -2.07 -5.58 4.93
C ALA A 7 -2.43 -4.64 3.77
N ALA A 8 -2.88 -5.19 2.65
CA ALA A 8 -3.33 -4.41 1.49
C ALA A 8 -4.51 -3.48 1.83
N TYR A 9 -5.48 -3.97 2.61
CA TYR A 9 -6.63 -3.17 3.06
C TYR A 9 -6.21 -2.03 4.00
N ASN A 10 -5.25 -2.24 4.90
CA ASN A 10 -4.74 -1.17 5.76
C ASN A 10 -3.98 -0.10 4.96
N VAL A 11 -3.21 -0.48 3.92
CA VAL A 11 -2.58 0.48 3.01
C VAL A 11 -3.63 1.27 2.23
N TRP A 12 -4.64 0.58 1.66
CA TRP A 12 -5.71 1.24 0.92
C TRP A 12 -6.43 2.29 1.78
N LYS A 13 -6.74 1.97 3.05
CA LYS A 13 -7.32 2.92 3.99
C LYS A 13 -6.41 4.15 4.14
N VAL A 14 -5.12 3.98 4.46
CA VAL A 14 -4.19 5.12 4.62
C VAL A 14 -4.13 6.01 3.38
N MET A 15 -4.15 5.41 2.18
CA MET A 15 -4.07 6.16 0.92
C MET A 15 -5.37 6.87 0.53
N ASN A 16 -6.53 6.36 0.97
CA ASN A 16 -7.85 6.82 0.50
C ASN A 16 -8.71 7.48 1.59
N CYS A 17 -8.30 7.43 2.86
CA CYS A 17 -8.98 8.15 3.93
C CYS A 17 -8.79 9.65 3.75
N ARG A 18 -9.73 10.30 3.07
CA ARG A 18 -10.04 11.71 3.29
C ARG A 18 -10.97 11.80 4.50
N GLU A 19 -10.91 12.88 5.27
CA GLU A 19 -11.72 13.03 6.48
C GLU A 19 -13.22 13.02 6.12
N PRO A 20 -13.96 11.90 6.30
CA PRO A 20 -15.27 11.76 5.68
C PRO A 20 -16.40 12.21 6.60
N ASN A 21 -16.13 12.35 7.91
CA ASN A 21 -17.17 12.42 8.95
C ASN A 21 -16.97 13.56 9.97
N GLY A 22 -16.02 14.48 9.75
CA GLY A 22 -15.71 15.56 10.72
C GLY A 22 -15.26 15.06 12.10
N LEU A 23 -14.85 13.79 12.20
CA LEU A 23 -14.46 13.16 13.46
C LEU A 23 -13.09 13.63 13.94
N GLY A 24 -12.35 14.46 13.22
CA GLY A 24 -11.02 14.90 13.59
C GLY A 24 -9.95 13.82 13.43
N TYR A 25 -8.74 14.18 13.84
CA TYR A 25 -7.55 13.36 13.71
C TYR A 25 -7.18 12.76 15.07
N THR A 26 -6.63 11.56 15.06
CA THR A 26 -5.95 10.97 16.23
C THR A 26 -4.46 10.95 15.95
N THR A 27 -3.69 11.28 16.98
CA THR A 27 -2.24 11.17 16.94
C THR A 27 -1.85 9.71 17.08
N PHE A 28 -1.18 9.18 16.07
CA PHE A 28 -0.70 7.82 16.04
C PHE A 28 0.83 7.82 16.01
N ALA A 29 1.44 7.23 17.04
CA ALA A 29 2.85 6.90 17.06
C ALA A 29 3.02 5.47 16.54
N CYS A 30 3.79 5.30 15.47
CA CYS A 30 4.05 3.97 14.93
C CYS A 30 4.98 3.20 15.89
N PRO A 31 4.66 1.95 16.26
CA PRO A 31 5.53 1.16 17.14
C PRO A 31 6.91 0.88 16.51
N ASP A 32 6.98 0.79 15.18
CA ASP A 32 8.23 0.59 14.43
C ASP A 32 8.99 1.90 14.15
N HIS A 33 8.31 3.05 14.28
CA HIS A 33 8.86 4.39 14.02
C HIS A 33 8.32 5.36 15.08
N PRO A 34 8.79 5.26 16.34
CA PRO A 34 8.24 6.03 17.46
C PRO A 34 8.39 7.55 17.26
N ASP A 35 9.41 7.97 16.51
CA ASP A 35 9.72 9.36 16.16
C ASP A 35 8.75 9.92 15.11
N GLN A 36 8.03 9.05 14.40
CA GLN A 36 7.02 9.47 13.42
C GLN A 36 5.64 9.53 14.05
N ILE A 37 5.37 10.69 14.63
CA ILE A 37 4.05 11.07 15.09
C ILE A 37 3.24 11.51 13.86
N THR A 38 2.18 10.77 13.55
CA THR A 38 1.32 11.08 12.39
C THR A 38 -0.13 11.28 12.82
N HIS A 39 -0.78 12.28 12.22
CA HIS A 39 -2.20 12.54 12.45
C HIS A 39 -3.01 11.72 11.45
N ILE A 40 -3.69 10.68 11.94
CA ILE A 40 -4.52 9.81 11.11
C ILE A 40 -5.99 10.19 11.37
N PRO A 41 -6.83 10.37 10.33
CA PRO A 41 -8.26 10.58 10.53
C PRO A 41 -8.83 9.45 11.40
N ARG A 42 -9.64 9.80 12.41
CA ARG A 42 -10.25 8.79 13.30
C ARG A 42 -11.14 7.78 12.56
N SER A 43 -11.68 8.19 11.41
CA SER A 43 -12.42 7.32 10.48
C SER A 43 -11.58 6.18 9.92
N CYS A 44 -10.26 6.35 9.82
CA CYS A 44 -9.41 5.47 9.05
C CYS A 44 -9.12 4.14 9.76
N LYS A 45 -9.06 4.14 11.09
CA LYS A 45 -8.81 2.94 11.93
C LYS A 45 -7.72 2.01 11.34
N SER A 46 -6.68 2.58 10.71
CA SER A 46 -5.60 1.81 10.10
C SER A 46 -4.50 1.59 11.14
N ARG A 47 -3.86 0.42 11.07
CA ARG A 47 -2.69 0.09 11.91
C ARG A 47 -1.36 0.50 11.27
N PHE A 48 -1.38 1.00 10.03
CA PHE A 48 -0.19 1.48 9.35
C PHE A 48 -0.11 3.00 9.41
N CYS A 49 1.09 3.51 9.73
CA CYS A 49 1.43 4.90 9.44
C CYS A 49 1.73 5.06 7.94
N PRO A 50 1.71 6.30 7.42
CA PRO A 50 2.05 6.59 6.02
C PRO A 50 3.40 6.00 5.56
N VAL A 51 4.41 5.97 6.43
CA VAL A 51 5.73 5.43 6.08
C VAL A 51 5.74 3.91 6.01
N CYS A 52 5.12 3.21 6.97
CA CYS A 52 4.93 1.76 6.86
C CYS A 52 4.11 1.39 5.62
N ALA A 53 3.07 2.17 5.31
CA ALA A 53 2.27 1.95 4.11
C ALA A 53 3.10 2.13 2.83
N ASN A 54 3.93 3.18 2.75
CA ASN A 54 4.81 3.42 1.62
C ASN A 54 5.85 2.29 1.47
N LEU A 55 6.50 1.88 2.56
CA LEU A 55 7.45 0.78 2.55
C LEU A 55 6.81 -0.53 2.09
N PHE A 56 5.58 -0.80 2.51
CA PHE A 56 4.81 -1.96 2.06
C PHE A 56 4.55 -1.90 0.55
N ILE A 57 4.13 -0.75 0.02
CA ILE A 57 3.88 -0.55 -1.41
C ILE A 57 5.17 -0.76 -2.20
N SER A 58 6.28 -0.13 -1.80
CA SER A 58 7.57 -0.24 -2.49
C SER A 58 8.08 -1.68 -2.52
N ARG A 59 7.99 -2.40 -1.39
CA ARG A 59 8.37 -3.82 -1.32
C ARG A 59 7.50 -4.69 -2.22
N SER A 60 6.19 -4.47 -2.20
CA SER A 60 5.23 -5.21 -3.04
C SER A 60 5.49 -4.95 -4.54
N ALA A 61 5.76 -3.70 -4.92
CA ALA A 61 6.11 -3.33 -6.29
C ALA A 61 7.42 -3.99 -6.74
N LEU A 62 8.44 -4.03 -5.88
CA LEU A 62 9.70 -4.70 -6.18
C LEU A 62 9.51 -6.21 -6.40
N GLN A 63 8.70 -6.87 -5.55
CA GLN A 63 8.36 -8.29 -5.73
C GLN A 63 7.64 -8.53 -7.06
N MET A 64 6.68 -7.68 -7.42
CA MET A 64 5.99 -7.76 -8.71
C MET A 64 6.94 -7.60 -9.89
N ILE A 65 7.85 -6.63 -9.84
CA ILE A 65 8.86 -6.42 -10.88
C ILE A 65 9.74 -7.66 -11.02
N GLN A 66 10.21 -8.25 -9.92
CA GLN A 66 11.04 -9.46 -9.97
C GLN A 66 10.30 -10.64 -10.64
N VAL A 67 9.01 -10.84 -10.30
CA VAL A 67 8.17 -11.87 -10.94
C VAL A 67 8.02 -11.58 -12.43
N LEU A 68 7.71 -10.35 -12.81
CA LEU A 68 7.59 -9.95 -14.21
C LEU A 68 8.91 -10.15 -14.97
N THR A 69 10.03 -9.73 -14.41
CA THR A 69 11.35 -9.96 -14.99
C THR A 69 11.63 -11.45 -15.18
N ALA A 70 11.31 -12.30 -14.20
CA ALA A 70 11.48 -13.74 -14.33
C ALA A 70 10.59 -14.34 -15.43
N LEU A 71 9.32 -13.91 -15.53
CA LEU A 71 8.40 -14.36 -16.58
C LEU A 71 8.81 -13.89 -17.98
N TYR A 72 9.38 -12.68 -18.07
CA TYR A 72 9.94 -12.13 -19.29
C TYR A 72 11.12 -12.96 -19.78
N TYR A 73 12.11 -13.22 -18.92
CA TYR A 73 13.27 -14.05 -19.28
C TYR A 73 12.90 -15.50 -19.58
N ARG A 74 11.83 -16.02 -18.96
CA ARG A 74 11.28 -17.34 -19.28
C ARG A 74 10.44 -17.38 -20.56
N LYS A 75 10.28 -16.25 -21.27
CA LYS A 75 9.40 -16.11 -22.47
C LYS A 75 7.96 -16.55 -22.23
N ILE A 76 7.50 -16.52 -20.97
CA ILE A 76 6.12 -16.86 -20.60
C ILE A 76 5.21 -15.63 -20.77
N MET A 77 5.76 -14.43 -20.57
CA MET A 77 5.04 -13.19 -20.92
C MET A 77 5.05 -12.96 -22.43
N VAL A 78 3.91 -13.21 -23.06
CA VAL A 78 3.58 -12.64 -24.39
C VAL A 78 3.32 -11.15 -24.25
N HIS A 79 3.84 -10.39 -25.21
CA HIS A 79 3.68 -8.94 -25.34
C HIS A 79 2.25 -8.51 -24.97
N TRP A 80 2.09 -7.76 -23.88
CA TRP A 80 0.85 -7.05 -23.59
C TRP A 80 0.67 -5.98 -24.67
N SER A 81 -0.04 -6.31 -25.76
CA SER A 81 -0.49 -5.34 -26.75
C SER A 81 -1.82 -4.79 -26.24
N GLY A 82 -1.83 -3.49 -25.94
CA GLY A 82 -2.92 -2.83 -25.23
C GLY A 82 -4.28 -3.02 -25.91
N ALA A 83 -5.19 -3.70 -25.22
CA ALA A 83 -6.62 -3.53 -25.47
C ALA A 83 -7.01 -2.12 -25.01
N LYS A 84 -7.10 -1.20 -25.96
CA LYS A 84 -7.65 0.14 -25.77
C LYS A 84 -9.14 0.00 -25.40
N PRO A 85 -9.62 0.54 -24.26
CA PRO A 85 -11.06 0.54 -23.97
C PRO A 85 -11.77 1.44 -25.01
N ARG A 86 -12.93 0.95 -25.47
CA ARG A 86 -13.81 1.63 -26.45
C ARG A 86 -14.44 2.88 -25.86
#